data_AF-A0A1I7Z9C8-F1
#
_entry.id   AF-A0A1I7Z9C8-F1
#
_cell.length_a   1.000
_cell.length_b   1.000
_cell.length_c   1.000
_cell.angle_alpha   90.00
_cell.angle_beta   90.00
_cell.angle_gamma   90.00
#
_symmetry.space_group_name_H-M   'P 1'
#
loop_
_entity.id
_entity.type
_entity.pdbx_description
1 polymer ?
#
loop_
_entity_poly.entity_id
_entity_poly.type
_entity_poly.pdbx_seq_one_letter_code
_entity_poly.pdbx_strand_id
1 'polypeptide(L)'
;MANLNFDEINDVKKVLFLDVPLPEVHAEPSEEMVRKGAFYFKPPTANTFHDFCASYKKGSTFLDQIPSTWVSVTAKGVDYENYIDFTTPVAGHGQFEPECPDLDAPSPIESLDHLPPNHVRDRLNKFYKPEKVLTDALKTMAHEMERIEHVAARLHIAMRVSRLEPMNENQDGGVHWTLTTAATLYWRVKGDAVNAIKCLRHSLNNAPPDMRDVALVSMANIYQNTGFLHSAIISASAAYRISPHLIVTHVTLANIYAALADYERALKFYYSTLSIQSNFSPARARIRAIYCQTGMTYNLFPGIKH
;
A
#
# COMPACT_ATOMS: atom_id res chain seq x y z
N MET A 1 29.03 13.67 4.46
CA MET A 1 28.06 12.93 3.61
C MET A 1 27.62 13.92 2.54
N ALA A 2 27.69 13.56 1.26
CA ALA A 2 27.22 14.46 0.21
C ALA A 2 25.73 14.76 0.43
N ASN A 3 25.34 16.03 0.44
CA ASN A 3 23.94 16.44 0.46
C ASN A 3 23.30 16.01 -0.88
N LEU A 4 22.90 14.74 -0.97
CA LEU A 4 22.14 14.24 -2.12
C LEU A 4 20.83 15.03 -2.21
N ASN A 5 20.58 15.65 -3.35
CA ASN A 5 19.30 16.28 -3.66
C ASN A 5 18.42 15.26 -4.42
N PHE A 6 17.12 15.19 -4.09
CA PHE A 6 16.15 14.34 -4.79
C PHE A 6 16.14 14.57 -6.31
N ASP A 7 16.36 15.82 -6.74
CA ASP A 7 16.40 16.19 -8.15
C ASP A 7 17.61 15.61 -8.91
N GLU A 8 18.69 15.30 -8.20
CA GLU A 8 19.92 14.75 -8.79
C GLU A 8 19.90 13.21 -8.86
N ILE A 9 18.97 12.55 -8.16
CA ILE A 9 18.85 11.10 -8.17
C ILE A 9 18.23 10.63 -9.49
N ASN A 10 18.90 9.73 -10.21
CA ASN A 10 18.37 9.13 -11.45
C ASN A 10 17.95 7.66 -11.30
N ASP A 11 18.23 7.06 -10.14
CA ASP A 11 17.89 5.67 -9.82
C ASP A 11 17.05 5.64 -8.54
N VAL A 12 15.84 5.10 -8.64
CA VAL A 12 14.88 5.01 -7.51
C VAL A 12 15.48 4.27 -6.31
N LYS A 13 16.42 3.33 -6.53
CA LYS A 13 17.09 2.60 -5.43
C LYS A 13 17.96 3.50 -4.57
N LYS A 14 18.44 4.63 -5.11
CA LYS A 14 19.24 5.61 -4.37
C LYS A 14 18.38 6.55 -3.53
N VAL A 15 17.05 6.56 -3.71
CA VAL A 15 16.15 7.37 -2.88
C VAL A 15 16.22 6.95 -1.40
N LEU A 16 16.56 5.68 -1.13
CA LEU A 16 16.79 5.18 0.23
C LEU A 16 17.82 6.02 1.02
N PHE A 17 18.81 6.64 0.36
CA PHE A 17 19.80 7.50 1.02
C PHE A 17 19.23 8.85 1.49
N LEU A 18 18.04 9.24 1.00
CA LEU A 18 17.30 10.43 1.43
C LEU A 18 16.22 10.12 2.46
N ASP A 19 15.98 8.83 2.71
CA ASP A 19 14.94 8.40 3.62
C ASP A 19 15.39 8.51 5.08
N VAL A 20 14.43 8.43 6.00
CA VAL A 20 14.72 8.32 7.44
C VAL A 20 15.43 7.00 7.73
N PRO A 21 16.25 6.91 8.79
CA PRO A 21 16.71 5.62 9.27
C PRO A 21 15.50 4.75 9.67
N LEU A 22 15.59 3.44 9.41
CA LEU A 22 14.57 2.52 9.86
C LEU A 22 14.50 2.54 11.39
N PRO A 23 13.32 2.72 12.01
CA PRO A 23 13.20 2.71 13.47
C PRO A 23 13.65 1.35 14.05
N GLU A 24 14.29 1.35 15.22
CA GLU A 24 14.70 0.11 15.90
C GLU A 24 13.50 -0.78 16.22
N VAL A 25 12.39 -0.16 16.65
CA VAL A 25 11.13 -0.84 16.94
C VAL A 25 10.13 -0.58 15.81
N HIS A 26 9.90 -1.61 14.99
CA HIS A 26 8.92 -1.60 13.91
C HIS A 26 8.05 -2.86 13.99
N ALA A 27 7.00 -2.92 13.17
CA ALA A 27 6.08 -4.05 13.19
C ALA A 27 6.77 -5.34 12.74
N GLU A 28 6.53 -6.42 13.48
CA GLU A 28 6.90 -7.80 13.16
C GLU A 28 5.68 -8.69 13.43
N PRO A 29 5.41 -9.72 12.60
CA PRO A 29 4.34 -10.65 12.88
C PRO A 29 4.69 -11.53 14.09
N SER A 30 3.69 -12.01 14.82
CA SER A 30 3.94 -12.93 15.93
C SER A 30 4.56 -14.23 15.43
N GLU A 31 5.41 -14.85 16.27
CA GLU A 31 6.03 -16.13 15.95
C GLU A 31 4.98 -17.22 15.64
N GLU A 32 3.85 -17.19 16.35
CA GLU A 32 2.73 -18.09 16.14
C GLU A 32 2.16 -17.97 14.71
N MET A 33 1.96 -16.73 14.22
CA MET A 33 1.49 -16.50 12.85
C MET A 33 2.50 -17.07 11.85
N VAL A 34 3.80 -16.80 12.03
CA VAL A 34 4.84 -17.32 11.14
C VAL A 34 4.87 -18.85 11.13
N ARG A 35 4.79 -19.50 12.31
CA ARG A 35 4.72 -20.96 12.43
C ARG A 35 3.50 -21.56 11.75
N LYS A 36 2.31 -20.97 11.96
CA LYS A 36 1.06 -21.40 11.33
C LYS A 36 1.12 -21.25 9.80
N GLY A 37 1.72 -20.16 9.30
CA GLY A 37 1.99 -20.00 7.88
C GLY A 37 2.94 -21.05 7.31
N ALA A 38 4.04 -21.31 8.01
CA ALA A 38 5.03 -22.32 7.64
C ALA A 38 4.45 -23.75 7.67
N PHE A 39 3.45 -24.01 8.51
CA PHE A 39 2.70 -25.27 8.49
C PHE A 39 1.93 -25.46 7.17
N TYR A 40 1.27 -24.41 6.66
CA TYR A 40 0.54 -24.48 5.38
C TYR A 40 1.44 -24.50 4.14
N PHE A 41 2.65 -23.96 4.25
CA PHE A 41 3.64 -23.97 3.15
C PHE A 41 5.04 -24.16 3.72
N LYS A 42 5.51 -25.41 3.78
CA LYS A 42 6.78 -25.73 4.44
C LYS A 42 7.97 -25.00 3.82
N PRO A 43 8.79 -24.27 4.61
CA PRO A 43 10.08 -23.78 4.15
C PRO A 43 10.97 -24.93 3.66
N PRO A 44 11.80 -24.72 2.63
CA PRO A 44 12.76 -25.73 2.21
C PRO A 44 13.86 -25.92 3.27
N THR A 45 14.28 -27.17 3.45
CA THR A 45 15.52 -27.53 4.15
C THR A 45 16.60 -27.85 3.12
N ALA A 46 17.85 -28.05 3.56
CA ALA A 46 18.93 -28.45 2.66
C ALA A 46 18.58 -29.68 1.79
N ASN A 47 17.82 -30.62 2.34
CA ASN A 47 17.44 -31.86 1.63
C ASN A 47 16.23 -31.67 0.70
N THR A 48 15.32 -30.74 0.99
CA THR A 48 14.10 -30.53 0.19
C THR A 48 14.19 -29.36 -0.78
N PHE A 49 15.33 -28.65 -0.80
CA PHE A 49 15.51 -27.44 -1.57
C PHE A 49 15.35 -27.65 -3.08
N HIS A 50 15.92 -28.74 -3.61
CA HIS A 50 15.81 -29.10 -5.03
C HIS A 50 14.34 -29.26 -5.44
N ASP A 51 13.58 -30.07 -4.72
CA ASP A 51 12.18 -30.36 -5.04
C ASP A 51 11.28 -29.14 -4.84
N PHE A 52 11.57 -28.34 -3.80
CA PHE A 52 10.86 -27.08 -3.56
C PHE A 52 10.98 -26.11 -4.74
N CYS A 53 12.13 -26.09 -5.40
CA CYS A 53 12.43 -25.25 -6.56
C CYS A 53 12.19 -25.92 -7.92
N ALA A 54 11.87 -27.22 -7.97
CA ALA A 54 11.71 -27.95 -9.23
C ALA A 54 10.61 -27.37 -10.15
N SER A 55 9.54 -26.84 -9.57
CA SER A 55 8.44 -26.18 -10.31
C SER A 55 8.67 -24.68 -10.54
N TYR A 56 9.76 -24.12 -10.02
CA TYR A 56 10.06 -22.70 -10.12
C TYR A 56 10.62 -22.35 -11.49
N LYS A 57 9.85 -21.61 -12.30
CA LYS A 57 10.32 -21.10 -13.58
C LYS A 57 11.06 -19.78 -13.38
N LYS A 58 12.35 -19.75 -13.73
CA LYS A 58 13.16 -18.51 -13.69
C LYS A 58 12.49 -17.43 -14.54
N GLY A 59 12.32 -16.23 -13.99
CA GLY A 59 11.62 -15.11 -14.65
C GLY A 59 10.09 -15.12 -14.49
N SER A 60 9.49 -16.07 -13.78
CA SER A 60 8.03 -16.07 -13.50
C SER A 60 7.59 -15.12 -12.39
N THR A 61 8.50 -14.73 -11.50
CA THR A 61 8.25 -13.78 -10.42
C THR A 61 9.51 -12.98 -10.20
N PHE A 62 9.45 -11.68 -10.40
CA PHE A 62 10.56 -10.76 -10.29
C PHE A 62 10.53 -10.11 -8.89
N LEU A 63 11.58 -10.31 -8.08
CA LEU A 63 11.62 -9.79 -6.70
C LEU A 63 11.71 -8.26 -6.66
N ASP A 64 12.22 -7.64 -7.71
CA ASP A 64 12.26 -6.20 -7.95
C ASP A 64 10.92 -5.61 -8.45
N GLN A 65 10.03 -6.44 -8.98
CA GLN A 65 8.67 -6.01 -9.36
C GLN A 65 7.71 -6.33 -8.22
N ILE A 66 7.40 -5.33 -7.41
CA ILE A 66 6.50 -5.49 -6.28
C ILE A 66 5.06 -5.19 -6.72
N PRO A 67 4.09 -6.08 -6.46
CA PRO A 67 2.72 -5.86 -6.87
C PRO A 67 2.09 -4.78 -6.01
N SER A 68 1.35 -3.90 -6.66
CA SER A 68 0.45 -2.95 -6.01
C SER A 68 -0.54 -3.66 -5.11
N THR A 69 -0.72 -3.14 -3.90
CA THR A 69 -1.77 -3.59 -2.98
C THR A 69 -2.75 -2.45 -2.69
N TRP A 70 -3.98 -2.80 -2.33
CA TRP A 70 -5.01 -1.84 -1.96
C TRP A 70 -5.95 -2.46 -0.94
N VAL A 71 -6.54 -1.61 -0.08
CA VAL A 71 -7.52 -2.03 0.93
C VAL A 71 -8.86 -1.42 0.57
N SER A 72 -9.86 -2.27 0.35
CA SER A 72 -11.23 -1.79 0.16
C SER A 72 -11.86 -1.37 1.47
N VAL A 73 -12.45 -0.17 1.49
CA VAL A 73 -13.29 0.26 2.62
C VAL A 73 -14.54 -0.63 2.75
N THR A 74 -15.01 -1.26 1.66
CA THR A 74 -16.10 -2.23 1.70
C THR A 74 -15.74 -3.48 2.51
N ALA A 75 -14.47 -3.88 2.50
CA ALA A 75 -13.99 -4.98 3.35
C ALA A 75 -13.99 -4.59 4.85
N LYS A 76 -14.12 -3.30 5.17
CA LYS A 76 -14.29 -2.75 6.51
C LYS A 76 -15.75 -2.39 6.84
N GLY A 77 -16.71 -2.78 6.00
CA GLY A 77 -18.13 -2.54 6.21
C GLY A 77 -18.61 -1.15 5.79
N VAL A 78 -17.82 -0.41 5.01
CA VAL A 78 -18.21 0.91 4.48
C VAL A 78 -18.66 0.78 3.04
N ASP A 79 -19.90 1.18 2.77
CA ASP A 79 -20.47 1.15 1.43
C ASP A 79 -20.23 2.46 0.68
N TYR A 80 -19.71 2.38 -0.55
CA TYR A 80 -19.50 3.54 -1.40
C TYR A 80 -20.81 4.12 -1.95
N GLU A 81 -21.87 3.32 -2.07
CA GLU A 81 -23.18 3.78 -2.55
C GLU A 81 -23.78 4.86 -1.62
N ASN A 82 -23.39 4.89 -0.35
CA ASN A 82 -23.80 5.93 0.60
C ASN A 82 -23.18 7.30 0.31
N TYR A 83 -22.12 7.35 -0.49
CA TYR A 83 -21.33 8.57 -0.74
C TYR A 83 -21.22 8.93 -2.22
N ILE A 84 -21.44 7.96 -3.12
CA ILE A 84 -21.31 8.13 -4.57
C ILE A 84 -22.62 7.70 -5.22
N ASP A 85 -23.24 8.62 -5.95
CA ASP A 85 -24.36 8.30 -6.81
C ASP A 85 -23.86 7.59 -8.08
N PHE A 86 -24.17 6.30 -8.19
CA PHE A 86 -23.85 5.49 -9.36
C PHE A 86 -25.00 5.40 -10.39
N THR A 87 -26.18 5.94 -10.07
CA THR A 87 -27.39 5.85 -10.89
C THR A 87 -27.51 6.98 -11.90
N THR A 88 -27.12 8.19 -11.51
CA THR A 88 -27.21 9.35 -12.40
C THR A 88 -26.22 9.23 -13.56
N PRO A 89 -26.65 9.45 -14.81
CA PRO A 89 -25.74 9.51 -15.95
C PRO A 89 -24.73 10.66 -15.80
N VAL A 90 -23.44 10.36 -15.97
CA VAL A 90 -22.36 11.35 -15.91
C VAL A 90 -21.64 11.48 -17.24
N ALA A 91 -21.19 12.69 -17.55
CA ALA A 91 -20.39 12.92 -18.75
C ALA A 91 -18.97 12.33 -18.56
N GLY A 92 -18.61 11.33 -19.38
CA GLY A 92 -17.28 10.70 -19.36
C GLY A 92 -16.18 11.52 -20.06
N HIS A 93 -16.22 12.84 -19.97
CA HIS A 93 -15.20 13.72 -20.55
C HIS A 93 -14.08 13.92 -19.51
N GLY A 94 -12.82 13.94 -19.95
CA GLY A 94 -11.63 14.04 -19.09
C GLY A 94 -11.43 15.39 -18.38
N GLN A 95 -12.50 16.16 -18.17
CA GLN A 95 -12.47 17.45 -17.47
C GLN A 95 -12.92 17.35 -15.99
N PHE A 96 -13.43 16.19 -15.56
CA PHE A 96 -13.93 16.00 -14.19
C PHE A 96 -13.07 14.96 -13.45
N GLU A 97 -11.97 15.43 -12.85
CA GLU A 97 -11.09 14.62 -12.00
C GLU A 97 -11.34 14.93 -10.51
N PRO A 98 -11.16 13.96 -9.59
CA PRO A 98 -11.41 14.18 -8.17
C PRO A 98 -10.39 15.12 -7.52
N GLU A 99 -10.87 16.18 -6.87
CA GLU A 99 -10.05 17.22 -6.25
C GLU A 99 -10.11 17.14 -4.72
N CYS A 100 -9.09 16.59 -4.09
CA CYS A 100 -8.99 16.55 -2.63
C CYS A 100 -8.67 17.94 -2.07
N PRO A 101 -9.36 18.37 -0.99
CA PRO A 101 -9.13 19.69 -0.41
C PRO A 101 -7.79 19.71 0.34
N ASP A 102 -7.29 20.90 0.57
CA ASP A 102 -6.18 21.12 1.50
C ASP A 102 -6.67 20.98 2.94
N LEU A 103 -5.76 20.66 3.86
CA LEU A 103 -6.04 20.57 5.28
C LEU A 103 -5.92 21.96 5.91
N ASP A 104 -6.94 22.39 6.64
CA ASP A 104 -6.95 23.67 7.36
C ASP A 104 -6.02 23.62 8.58
N ALA A 105 -5.99 22.48 9.29
CA ALA A 105 -5.16 22.26 10.48
C ALA A 105 -4.50 20.88 10.46
N PRO A 106 -3.51 20.64 9.57
CA PRO A 106 -2.88 19.33 9.44
C PRO A 106 -2.12 18.96 10.73
N SER A 107 -2.38 17.76 11.25
CA SER A 107 -1.52 17.14 12.25
C SER A 107 -0.30 16.49 11.57
N PRO A 108 0.94 16.99 11.75
CA PRO A 108 2.11 16.46 11.04
C PRO A 108 2.43 15.00 11.36
N ILE A 109 1.92 14.50 12.49
CA ILE A 109 2.05 13.10 12.90
C ILE A 109 0.99 12.25 12.21
N GLU A 110 -0.28 12.68 12.20
CA GLU A 110 -1.36 11.88 11.62
C GLU A 110 -1.30 11.82 10.10
N SER A 111 -0.98 12.94 9.43
CA SER A 111 -0.82 13.00 7.97
C SER A 111 0.56 12.52 7.51
N LEU A 112 1.45 12.14 8.44
CA LEU A 112 2.83 11.72 8.22
C LEU A 112 3.74 12.79 7.58
N ASP A 113 3.40 14.07 7.70
CA ASP A 113 4.15 15.18 7.06
C ASP A 113 5.63 15.24 7.47
N HIS A 114 5.97 14.70 8.64
CA HIS A 114 7.34 14.59 9.14
C HIS A 114 8.23 13.62 8.33
N LEU A 115 7.66 12.76 7.48
CA LEU A 115 8.41 11.82 6.66
C LEU A 115 8.96 12.48 5.38
N PRO A 116 10.20 12.15 4.95
CA PRO A 116 10.84 12.73 3.77
C PRO A 116 10.03 12.76 2.47
N PRO A 117 9.22 11.74 2.11
CA PRO A 117 8.39 11.78 0.90
C PRO A 117 7.48 13.01 0.84
N ASN A 118 6.97 13.48 1.99
CA ASN A 118 6.06 14.64 2.04
C ASN A 118 6.78 15.98 1.79
N HIS A 119 8.08 16.05 2.06
CA HIS A 119 8.91 17.22 1.75
C HIS A 119 9.25 17.33 0.26
N VAL A 120 9.15 16.22 -0.48
CA VAL A 120 9.41 16.17 -1.93
C VAL A 120 8.15 15.82 -2.73
N ARG A 121 6.96 15.91 -2.12
CA ARG A 121 5.69 15.43 -2.68
C ARG A 121 5.45 15.88 -4.11
N ASP A 122 5.69 17.15 -4.41
CA ASP A 122 5.43 17.78 -5.72
C ASP A 122 6.33 17.23 -6.84
N ARG A 123 7.37 16.46 -6.47
CA ARG A 123 8.37 15.87 -7.36
C ARG A 123 8.31 14.34 -7.40
N LEU A 124 7.46 13.69 -6.60
CA LEU A 124 7.40 12.23 -6.50
C LEU A 124 7.05 11.53 -7.83
N ASN A 125 6.33 12.22 -8.73
CA ASN A 125 6.01 11.74 -10.07
C ASN A 125 7.26 11.45 -10.93
N LYS A 126 8.44 11.91 -10.52
CA LYS A 126 9.74 11.52 -11.12
C LYS A 126 9.91 9.99 -11.13
N PHE A 127 9.64 9.33 -10.01
CA PHE A 127 9.80 7.88 -9.87
C PHE A 127 8.47 7.12 -9.89
N TYR A 128 7.40 7.71 -9.39
CA TYR A 128 6.11 7.06 -9.33
C TYR A 128 5.56 6.76 -10.74
N LYS A 129 5.00 5.57 -10.94
CA LYS A 129 4.45 5.11 -12.22
C LYS A 129 2.99 4.66 -12.06
N PRO A 130 2.17 4.74 -13.12
CA PRO A 130 0.77 4.31 -13.09
C PRO A 130 0.61 2.85 -12.65
N GLU A 131 -0.20 2.61 -11.61
CA GLU A 131 -0.49 1.28 -11.07
C GLU A 131 -1.65 0.63 -11.85
N LYS A 132 -1.44 0.31 -13.13
CA LYS A 132 -2.50 -0.16 -14.05
C LYS A 132 -3.27 -1.39 -13.55
N VAL A 133 -2.64 -2.25 -12.76
CA VAL A 133 -3.27 -3.43 -12.15
C VAL A 133 -4.42 -3.09 -11.20
N LEU A 134 -4.47 -1.85 -10.70
CA LEU A 134 -5.55 -1.36 -9.84
C LEU A 134 -6.75 -0.82 -10.63
N THR A 135 -6.68 -0.79 -11.96
CA THR A 135 -7.79 -0.29 -12.80
C THR A 135 -9.07 -1.09 -12.57
N ASP A 136 -8.95 -2.42 -12.46
CA ASP A 136 -10.12 -3.27 -12.24
C ASP A 136 -10.68 -3.07 -10.84
N ALA A 137 -9.84 -2.94 -9.83
CA ALA A 137 -10.27 -2.60 -8.47
C ALA A 137 -11.00 -1.24 -8.42
N LEU A 138 -10.52 -0.24 -9.17
CA LEU A 138 -11.17 1.07 -9.29
C LEU A 138 -12.53 0.97 -9.98
N LYS A 139 -12.66 0.12 -11.01
CA LYS A 139 -13.94 -0.10 -11.70
C LYS A 139 -14.93 -0.90 -10.87
N THR A 140 -14.47 -1.91 -10.11
CA THR A 140 -15.31 -2.70 -9.19
C THR A 140 -15.79 -1.88 -7.99
N MET A 141 -15.05 -0.84 -7.61
CA MET A 141 -15.56 0.15 -6.65
C MET A 141 -16.79 0.90 -7.19
N ALA A 142 -16.84 1.09 -8.50
CA ALA A 142 -17.99 1.61 -9.23
C ALA A 142 -18.80 0.45 -9.82
N HIS A 143 -19.66 0.74 -10.80
CA HIS A 143 -20.24 -0.32 -11.63
C HIS A 143 -19.21 -0.79 -12.67
N GLU A 144 -18.91 -2.10 -12.70
CA GLU A 144 -17.78 -2.76 -13.39
C GLU A 144 -17.57 -2.38 -14.87
N MET A 145 -18.61 -1.89 -15.56
CA MET A 145 -18.59 -1.53 -16.98
C MET A 145 -18.16 -0.08 -17.26
N GLU A 146 -17.92 0.74 -16.23
CA GLU A 146 -17.58 2.15 -16.43
C GLU A 146 -16.14 2.36 -16.91
N ARG A 147 -15.94 3.37 -17.76
CA ARG A 147 -14.59 3.86 -18.08
C ARG A 147 -14.05 4.66 -16.90
N ILE A 148 -12.73 4.71 -16.76
CA ILE A 148 -12.08 5.42 -15.64
C ILE A 148 -12.47 6.90 -15.56
N GLU A 149 -12.82 7.52 -16.70
CA GLU A 149 -13.27 8.91 -16.78
C GLU A 149 -14.66 9.11 -16.17
N HIS A 150 -15.54 8.09 -16.24
CA HIS A 150 -16.85 8.15 -15.59
C HIS A 150 -16.71 8.02 -14.08
N VAL A 151 -15.86 7.09 -13.61
CA VAL A 151 -15.53 6.95 -12.18
C VAL A 151 -14.93 8.26 -11.65
N ALA A 152 -14.05 8.90 -12.40
CA ALA A 152 -13.48 10.21 -12.05
C ALA A 152 -14.55 11.29 -11.92
N ALA A 153 -15.47 11.38 -12.88
CA ALA A 153 -16.56 12.34 -12.86
C ALA A 153 -17.52 12.14 -11.67
N ARG A 154 -17.84 10.88 -11.34
CA ARG A 154 -18.64 10.54 -10.16
C ARG A 154 -17.96 10.96 -8.87
N LEU A 155 -16.67 10.66 -8.73
CA LEU A 155 -15.89 11.08 -7.56
C LEU A 155 -15.83 12.61 -7.46
N HIS A 156 -15.60 13.30 -8.58
CA HIS A 156 -15.60 14.77 -8.62
C HIS A 156 -16.92 15.35 -8.10
N ILE A 157 -18.06 14.85 -8.60
CA ILE A 157 -19.39 15.31 -8.18
C ILE A 157 -19.65 14.97 -6.71
N ALA A 158 -19.40 13.72 -6.29
CA ALA A 158 -19.59 13.26 -4.91
C ALA A 158 -18.79 14.10 -3.91
N MET A 159 -17.54 14.42 -4.22
CA MET A 159 -16.69 15.25 -3.37
C MET A 159 -17.21 16.69 -3.28
N ARG A 160 -17.76 17.26 -4.36
CA ARG A 160 -18.40 18.57 -4.32
C ARG A 160 -19.67 18.56 -3.48
N VAL A 161 -20.53 17.54 -3.64
CA VAL A 161 -21.76 17.39 -2.85
C VAL A 161 -21.42 17.24 -1.36
N SER A 162 -20.43 16.41 -1.02
CA SER A 162 -19.98 16.23 0.36
C SER A 162 -19.59 17.55 1.04
N ARG A 163 -19.01 18.52 0.32
CA ARG A 163 -18.66 19.83 0.87
C ARG A 163 -19.86 20.71 1.17
N LEU A 164 -20.95 20.54 0.42
CA LEU A 164 -22.17 21.32 0.59
C LEU A 164 -23.04 20.75 1.72
N GLU A 165 -22.98 19.44 1.92
CA GLU A 165 -23.78 18.71 2.90
C GLU A 165 -22.85 17.89 3.83
N PRO A 166 -22.07 18.55 4.71
CA PRO A 166 -21.11 17.85 5.55
C PRO A 166 -21.84 16.87 6.47
N MET A 167 -21.55 15.58 6.32
CA MET A 167 -22.15 14.52 7.14
C MET A 167 -21.65 14.53 8.60
N ASN A 168 -20.60 15.29 8.91
CA ASN A 168 -20.02 15.43 10.24
C ASN A 168 -19.35 16.81 10.38
N GLU A 169 -19.65 17.53 11.46
CA GLU A 169 -19.12 18.87 11.75
C GLU A 169 -17.58 18.89 11.92
N ASN A 170 -16.97 17.73 12.21
CA ASN A 170 -15.54 17.61 12.48
C ASN A 170 -14.68 17.26 11.24
N GLN A 171 -15.22 17.38 10.01
CA GLN A 171 -14.45 17.13 8.79
C GLN A 171 -13.68 18.38 8.32
N ASP A 172 -12.37 18.38 8.52
CA ASP A 172 -11.44 19.32 7.89
C ASP A 172 -11.56 19.21 6.36
N GLY A 173 -11.72 20.32 5.65
CA GLY A 173 -11.88 20.36 4.19
C GLY A 173 -13.25 19.92 3.62
N GLY A 174 -14.19 19.47 4.47
CA GLY A 174 -15.58 19.19 4.12
C GLY A 174 -15.83 18.00 3.17
N VAL A 175 -14.82 17.18 2.86
CA VAL A 175 -14.99 15.99 2.00
C VAL A 175 -14.93 14.73 2.86
N HIS A 176 -15.89 13.80 2.71
CA HIS A 176 -15.85 12.57 3.48
C HIS A 176 -14.59 11.73 3.15
N TRP A 177 -13.93 11.19 4.19
CA TRP A 177 -12.64 10.50 4.05
C TRP A 177 -12.69 9.32 3.06
N THR A 178 -13.83 8.64 2.96
CA THR A 178 -14.07 7.53 2.00
C THR A 178 -13.90 7.97 0.56
N LEU A 179 -14.41 9.16 0.21
CA LEU A 179 -14.28 9.75 -1.12
C LEU A 179 -12.81 10.08 -1.42
N THR A 180 -12.07 10.59 -0.43
CA THR A 180 -10.63 10.85 -0.60
C THR A 180 -9.80 9.56 -0.71
N THR A 181 -10.20 8.47 -0.06
CA THR A 181 -9.61 7.14 -0.25
C THR A 181 -9.90 6.59 -1.66
N ALA A 182 -11.12 6.77 -2.17
CA ALA A 182 -11.47 6.39 -3.54
C ALA A 182 -10.72 7.21 -4.59
N ALA A 183 -10.65 8.53 -4.39
CA ALA A 183 -9.86 9.45 -5.21
C ALA A 183 -8.38 9.09 -5.20
N THR A 184 -7.84 8.65 -4.05
CA THR A 184 -6.48 8.11 -3.99
C THR A 184 -6.31 6.94 -4.94
N LEU A 185 -7.23 5.97 -4.96
CA LEU A 185 -7.13 4.83 -5.87
C LEU A 185 -7.12 5.27 -7.34
N TYR A 186 -7.97 6.25 -7.70
CA TYR A 186 -7.96 6.86 -9.02
C TYR A 186 -6.60 7.46 -9.38
N TRP A 187 -6.02 8.28 -8.50
CA TRP A 187 -4.74 8.93 -8.74
C TRP A 187 -3.57 7.93 -8.80
N ARG A 188 -3.63 6.84 -8.02
CA ARG A 188 -2.67 5.72 -8.11
C ARG A 188 -2.73 5.01 -9.46
N VAL A 189 -3.95 4.76 -9.99
CA VAL A 189 -4.14 4.20 -11.34
C VAL A 189 -3.56 5.13 -12.41
N LYS A 190 -3.76 6.44 -12.27
CA LYS A 190 -3.23 7.47 -13.20
C LYS A 190 -1.71 7.69 -13.06
N GLY A 191 -1.12 7.31 -11.92
CA GLY A 191 0.30 7.51 -11.63
C GLY A 191 0.62 8.93 -11.15
N ASP A 192 -0.34 9.61 -10.53
CA ASP A 192 -0.15 10.93 -9.94
C ASP A 192 -0.01 10.83 -8.42
N ALA A 193 1.24 10.71 -7.95
CA ALA A 193 1.56 10.64 -6.53
C ALA A 193 1.22 11.94 -5.80
N VAL A 194 1.26 13.10 -6.48
CA VAL A 194 1.02 14.41 -5.84
C VAL A 194 -0.42 14.47 -5.35
N ASN A 195 -1.37 14.20 -6.26
CA ASN A 195 -2.78 14.20 -5.93
C ASN A 195 -3.17 13.01 -5.05
N ALA A 196 -2.56 11.82 -5.25
CA ALA A 196 -2.78 10.68 -4.37
C ALA A 196 -2.37 10.97 -2.91
N ILE A 197 -1.20 11.57 -2.68
CA ILE A 197 -0.76 11.96 -1.33
C ILE A 197 -1.66 13.06 -0.76
N LYS A 198 -2.07 14.05 -1.57
CA LYS A 198 -3.01 15.09 -1.11
C LYS A 198 -4.29 14.45 -0.54
N CYS A 199 -4.87 13.51 -1.28
CA CYS A 199 -6.05 12.77 -0.86
C CYS A 199 -5.80 11.89 0.38
N LEU A 200 -4.64 11.24 0.48
CA LEU A 200 -4.30 10.43 1.64
C LEU A 200 -4.10 11.24 2.91
N ARG A 201 -3.45 12.40 2.82
CA ARG A 201 -3.32 13.33 3.96
C ARG A 201 -4.69 13.73 4.48
N HIS A 202 -5.60 14.07 3.56
CA HIS A 202 -6.98 14.34 3.89
C HIS A 202 -7.69 13.17 4.58
N SER A 203 -7.55 11.97 4.01
CA SER A 203 -8.15 10.75 4.56
C SER A 203 -7.64 10.44 5.96
N LEU A 204 -6.33 10.55 6.20
CA LEU A 204 -5.72 10.28 7.52
C LEU A 204 -6.20 11.25 8.59
N ASN A 205 -6.34 12.53 8.26
CA ASN A 205 -6.81 13.56 9.19
C ASN A 205 -8.28 13.34 9.59
N ASN A 206 -9.12 12.94 8.62
CA ASN A 206 -10.57 12.90 8.79
C ASN A 206 -11.16 11.51 9.07
N ALA A 207 -10.42 10.43 8.82
CA ALA A 207 -10.91 9.08 9.05
C ALA A 207 -10.92 8.73 10.55
N PRO A 208 -11.93 7.96 11.01
CA PRO A 208 -11.92 7.33 12.32
C PRO A 208 -10.62 6.55 12.57
N PRO A 209 -10.07 6.54 13.81
CA PRO A 209 -8.79 5.91 14.09
C PRO A 209 -8.66 4.45 13.62
N ASP A 210 -9.74 3.66 13.72
CA ASP A 210 -9.82 2.26 13.30
C ASP A 210 -9.90 2.06 11.78
N MET A 211 -10.13 3.13 11.02
CA MET A 211 -10.22 3.13 9.55
C MET A 211 -8.98 3.74 8.86
N ARG A 212 -8.06 4.34 9.63
CA ARG A 212 -6.85 4.99 9.09
C ARG A 212 -5.87 4.03 8.44
N ASP A 213 -5.94 2.73 8.76
CA ASP A 213 -5.15 1.67 8.12
C ASP A 213 -5.32 1.62 6.59
N VAL A 214 -6.51 1.93 6.08
CA VAL A 214 -6.79 1.97 4.63
C VAL A 214 -5.89 3.00 3.92
N ALA A 215 -5.81 4.21 4.47
CA ALA A 215 -4.98 5.28 3.94
C ALA A 215 -3.48 5.00 4.18
N LEU A 216 -3.13 4.51 5.37
CA LEU A 216 -1.74 4.16 5.73
C LEU A 216 -1.14 3.08 4.81
N VAL A 217 -1.92 2.05 4.44
CA VAL A 217 -1.46 1.04 3.47
C VAL A 217 -1.25 1.68 2.11
N SER A 218 -2.19 2.48 1.62
CA SER A 218 -2.06 3.15 0.32
C SER A 218 -0.87 4.11 0.27
N MET A 219 -0.63 4.86 1.36
CA MET A 219 0.55 5.72 1.51
C MET A 219 1.85 4.90 1.47
N ALA A 220 1.90 3.76 2.16
CA ALA A 220 3.06 2.86 2.13
C ALA A 220 3.37 2.34 0.73
N ASN A 221 2.34 2.03 -0.08
CA ASN A 221 2.54 1.60 -1.47
C ASN A 221 3.15 2.72 -2.33
N ILE A 222 2.72 3.97 -2.16
CA ILE A 222 3.30 5.12 -2.89
C ILE A 222 4.76 5.34 -2.48
N TYR A 223 5.06 5.31 -1.18
CA TYR A 223 6.42 5.45 -0.67
C TYR A 223 7.34 4.33 -1.16
N GLN A 224 6.84 3.08 -1.19
CA GLN A 224 7.55 1.96 -1.76
C GLN A 224 7.87 2.19 -3.24
N ASN A 225 6.87 2.57 -4.04
CA ASN A 225 7.03 2.79 -5.49
C ASN A 225 7.89 4.02 -5.84
N THR A 226 8.15 4.88 -4.86
CA THR A 226 9.04 6.05 -5.00
C THR A 226 10.41 5.84 -4.38
N GLY A 227 10.68 4.66 -3.79
CA GLY A 227 11.98 4.28 -3.24
C GLY A 227 12.22 4.69 -1.79
N PHE A 228 11.25 5.34 -1.14
CA PHE A 228 11.28 5.67 0.29
C PHE A 228 10.84 4.47 1.14
N LEU A 229 11.66 3.43 1.14
CA LEU A 229 11.32 2.12 1.70
C LEU A 229 11.21 2.12 3.24
N HIS A 230 11.98 2.94 3.96
CA HIS A 230 11.85 3.04 5.42
C HIS A 230 10.60 3.84 5.81
N SER A 231 10.30 4.94 5.12
CA SER A 231 9.03 5.66 5.29
C SER A 231 7.84 4.75 4.96
N ALA A 232 7.97 3.88 3.96
CA ALA A 232 6.95 2.88 3.64
C ALA A 232 6.73 1.87 4.80
N ILE A 233 7.81 1.38 5.43
CA ILE A 233 7.71 0.51 6.62
C ILE A 233 7.03 1.24 7.78
N ILE A 234 7.37 2.51 8.02
CA ILE A 234 6.74 3.31 9.10
C ILE A 234 5.22 3.39 8.87
N SER A 235 4.80 3.77 7.67
CA SER A 235 3.38 3.87 7.31
C SER A 235 2.65 2.52 7.40
N ALA A 236 3.23 1.46 6.85
CA ALA A 236 2.62 0.12 6.89
C ALA A 236 2.64 -0.49 8.31
N SER A 237 3.64 -0.17 9.14
CA SER A 237 3.68 -0.57 10.55
C SER A 237 2.59 0.13 11.37
N ALA A 238 2.28 1.39 11.07
CA ALA A 238 1.16 2.08 11.68
C ALA A 238 -0.17 1.41 11.30
N ALA A 239 -0.36 1.04 10.02
CA ALA A 239 -1.53 0.27 9.58
C ALA A 239 -1.64 -1.08 10.29
N TYR A 240 -0.51 -1.79 10.45
CA TYR A 240 -0.44 -3.07 11.14
C TYR A 240 -0.89 -2.98 12.60
N ARG A 241 -0.51 -1.90 13.31
CA ARG A 241 -0.93 -1.69 14.70
C ARG A 241 -2.45 -1.48 14.84
N ILE A 242 -3.08 -0.86 13.83
CA ILE A 242 -4.53 -0.63 13.81
C ILE A 242 -5.29 -1.91 13.46
N SER A 243 -4.80 -2.69 12.49
CA SER A 243 -5.44 -3.92 12.04
C SER A 243 -4.42 -5.06 11.84
N PRO A 244 -4.02 -5.75 12.93
CA PRO A 244 -2.96 -6.76 12.92
C PRO A 244 -3.27 -8.04 12.15
N HIS A 245 -4.51 -8.21 11.69
CA HIS A 245 -4.98 -9.36 10.92
C HIS A 245 -5.43 -8.99 9.50
N LEU A 246 -5.20 -7.75 9.08
CA LEU A 246 -5.50 -7.32 7.72
C LEU A 246 -4.47 -7.90 6.75
N ILE A 247 -4.88 -8.89 5.96
CA ILE A 247 -4.03 -9.63 5.00
C ILE A 247 -3.21 -8.68 4.12
N VAL A 248 -3.86 -7.63 3.61
CA VAL A 248 -3.23 -6.65 2.70
C VAL A 248 -2.02 -5.97 3.37
N THR A 249 -2.12 -5.63 4.65
CA THR A 249 -1.01 -5.03 5.40
C THR A 249 0.19 -5.98 5.49
N HIS A 250 -0.05 -7.27 5.76
CA HIS A 250 1.02 -8.28 5.81
C HIS A 250 1.72 -8.42 4.45
N VAL A 251 0.94 -8.48 3.36
CA VAL A 251 1.50 -8.55 2.01
C VAL A 251 2.28 -7.28 1.67
N THR A 252 1.78 -6.11 2.07
CA THR A 252 2.46 -4.81 1.86
C THR A 252 3.80 -4.77 2.59
N LEU A 253 3.85 -5.14 3.87
CA LEU A 253 5.11 -5.19 4.62
C LEU A 253 6.09 -6.21 4.03
N ALA A 254 5.61 -7.41 3.66
CA ALA A 254 6.45 -8.42 3.01
C ALA A 254 7.09 -7.91 1.72
N ASN A 255 6.28 -7.21 0.92
CA ASN A 255 6.66 -6.60 -0.34
C ASN A 255 7.72 -5.49 -0.16
N ILE A 256 7.54 -4.62 0.84
CA ILE A 256 8.52 -3.56 1.15
C ILE A 256 9.85 -4.15 1.63
N TYR A 257 9.82 -5.15 2.52
CA TYR A 257 11.04 -5.83 2.96
C TYR A 257 11.74 -6.58 1.82
N ALA A 258 10.98 -7.19 0.91
CA ALA A 258 11.54 -7.81 -0.29
C ALA A 258 12.24 -6.78 -1.20
N ALA A 259 11.69 -5.56 -1.31
CA ALA A 259 12.31 -4.46 -2.05
C ALA A 259 13.60 -3.95 -1.38
N LEU A 260 13.69 -4.02 -0.05
CA LEU A 260 14.91 -3.77 0.72
C LEU A 260 15.94 -4.91 0.64
N ALA A 261 15.61 -6.01 -0.03
CA ALA A 261 16.35 -7.27 0.02
C ALA A 261 16.52 -7.86 1.44
N ASP A 262 15.67 -7.43 2.39
CA ASP A 262 15.55 -8.07 3.70
C ASP A 262 14.60 -9.27 3.59
N TYR A 263 15.13 -10.34 3.01
CA TYR A 263 14.34 -11.52 2.71
C TYR A 263 13.91 -12.29 3.97
N GLU A 264 14.62 -12.17 5.09
CA GLU A 264 14.20 -12.81 6.34
C GLU A 264 12.89 -12.20 6.85
N ARG A 265 12.83 -10.87 6.98
CA ARG A 265 11.59 -10.18 7.40
C ARG A 265 10.50 -10.29 6.35
N ALA A 266 10.85 -10.22 5.06
CA ALA A 266 9.89 -10.44 3.98
C ALA A 266 9.21 -11.82 4.10
N LEU A 267 9.99 -12.88 4.36
CA LEU A 267 9.47 -14.23 4.55
C LEU A 267 8.58 -14.34 5.79
N LYS A 268 8.96 -13.75 6.93
CA LYS A 268 8.11 -13.72 8.13
C LYS A 268 6.73 -13.14 7.80
N PHE A 269 6.69 -12.00 7.10
CA PHE A 269 5.42 -11.40 6.69
C PHE A 269 4.66 -12.24 5.64
N TYR A 270 5.32 -12.80 4.62
CA TYR A 270 4.62 -13.68 3.67
C TYR A 270 4.06 -14.95 4.33
N TYR A 271 4.76 -15.53 5.32
CA TYR A 271 4.22 -16.64 6.09
C TYR A 271 3.05 -16.22 6.97
N SER A 272 3.13 -15.05 7.62
CA SER A 272 2.00 -14.53 8.38
C SER A 272 0.77 -14.26 7.49
N THR A 273 0.93 -13.88 6.22
CA THR A 273 -0.16 -13.85 5.24
C THR A 273 -0.81 -15.24 5.08
N LEU A 274 -0.01 -16.30 4.94
CA LEU A 274 -0.51 -17.68 4.83
C LEU A 274 -1.17 -18.19 6.12
N SER A 275 -0.86 -17.59 7.27
CA SER A 275 -1.49 -17.92 8.55
C SER A 275 -2.94 -17.44 8.64
N ILE A 276 -3.24 -16.33 7.96
CA ILE A 276 -4.57 -15.71 7.86
C ILE A 276 -5.34 -16.33 6.69
N GLN A 277 -4.69 -16.43 5.52
CA GLN A 277 -5.27 -17.03 4.32
C GLN A 277 -4.30 -18.06 3.70
N SER A 278 -4.50 -19.33 4.05
CA SER A 278 -3.59 -20.43 3.70
C SER A 278 -3.45 -20.69 2.20
N ASN A 279 -4.47 -20.33 1.40
CA ASN A 279 -4.49 -20.51 -0.06
C ASN A 279 -4.07 -19.25 -0.83
N PHE A 280 -3.47 -18.25 -0.19
CA PHE A 280 -3.06 -17.01 -0.85
C PHE A 280 -1.86 -17.24 -1.81
N SER A 281 -2.17 -17.58 -3.06
CA SER A 281 -1.21 -17.92 -4.12
C SER A 281 -0.09 -16.88 -4.32
N PRO A 282 -0.35 -15.56 -4.28
CA PRO A 282 0.72 -14.57 -4.45
C PRO A 282 1.83 -14.68 -3.39
N ALA A 283 1.48 -14.92 -2.12
CA ALA A 283 2.50 -15.12 -1.07
C ALA A 283 3.31 -16.40 -1.28
N ARG A 284 2.65 -17.52 -1.66
CA ARG A 284 3.37 -18.78 -1.98
C ARG A 284 4.36 -18.60 -3.13
N ALA A 285 3.96 -17.86 -4.17
CA ALA A 285 4.83 -17.56 -5.31
C ALA A 285 6.04 -16.72 -4.89
N ARG A 286 5.83 -15.70 -4.06
CA ARG A 286 6.90 -14.83 -3.54
C ARG A 286 7.86 -15.58 -2.61
N ILE A 287 7.35 -16.38 -1.68
CA ILE A 287 8.16 -17.24 -0.82
C ILE A 287 9.04 -18.14 -1.69
N ARG A 288 8.43 -18.84 -2.67
CA ARG A 288 9.18 -19.72 -3.57
C ARG A 288 10.25 -18.95 -4.35
N ALA A 289 9.91 -17.79 -4.89
CA ALA A 289 10.85 -16.95 -5.62
C ALA A 289 12.04 -16.51 -4.76
N ILE A 290 11.81 -16.10 -3.51
CA ILE A 290 12.87 -15.70 -2.57
C ILE A 290 13.85 -16.85 -2.36
N TYR A 291 13.38 -18.03 -1.94
CA TYR A 291 14.26 -19.19 -1.72
C TYR A 291 14.99 -19.57 -3.02
N CYS A 292 14.27 -19.76 -4.13
CA CYS A 292 14.85 -20.31 -5.35
C CYS A 292 15.76 -19.35 -6.11
N GLN A 293 15.57 -18.03 -6.01
CA GLN A 293 16.47 -17.05 -6.62
C GLN A 293 17.72 -16.80 -5.78
N THR A 294 17.58 -16.78 -4.45
CA THR A 294 18.70 -16.50 -3.56
C THR A 294 19.57 -17.72 -3.30
N GLY A 295 19.02 -18.93 -3.43
CA GLY A 295 19.73 -20.17 -3.10
C GLY A 295 19.96 -20.35 -1.59
N MET A 296 19.33 -19.50 -0.75
CA MET A 296 19.56 -19.46 0.70
C MET A 296 18.40 -20.05 1.48
N THR A 297 18.70 -20.63 2.64
CA THR A 297 17.73 -20.96 3.69
C THR A 297 17.70 -19.86 4.75
N TYR A 298 16.53 -19.55 5.31
CA TYR A 298 16.37 -18.46 6.27
C TYR A 298 15.94 -18.98 7.64
N ASN A 299 16.46 -18.38 8.70
CA ASN A 299 16.02 -18.68 10.05
C ASN A 299 14.78 -17.86 10.40
N LEU A 300 13.61 -18.46 10.27
CA LEU A 300 12.34 -17.81 10.60
C LEU A 300 12.09 -17.72 12.11
N PHE A 301 12.85 -18.48 12.93
CA PHE A 301 12.62 -18.66 14.37
C PHE A 301 13.94 -18.58 15.17
N PRO A 302 14.55 -17.39 15.28
CA PRO A 302 15.76 -17.22 16.07
C PRO A 302 15.48 -17.48 17.56
N GLY A 303 15.88 -18.65 18.07
CA GLY A 303 15.67 -19.03 19.47
C GLY A 303 15.73 -20.54 19.77
N ILE A 304 15.61 -21.39 18.76
CA ILE A 304 15.74 -22.85 18.93
C ILE A 304 17.13 -23.28 18.45
N LYS A 305 18.03 -23.57 19.39
CA LYS A 305 19.15 -24.46 19.12
C LYS A 305 18.56 -25.86 18.91
N HIS A 306 18.68 -26.39 17.69
CA HIS A 306 18.45 -27.81 17.44
C HIS A 306 19.52 -28.64 18.14
#